data_AF-A0A1I3JMW1-F1
#
_entry.id   AF-A0A1I3JMW1-F1
#
_cell.length_a   1.000
_cell.length_b   1.000
_cell.length_c   1.000
_cell.angle_alpha   90.00
_cell.angle_beta   90.00
_cell.angle_gamma   90.00
#
_symmetry.space_group_name_H-M   'P 1'
#
loop_
_entity.id
_entity.type
_entity.pdbx_description
1 polymer ?
#
loop_
_entity_poly.entity_id
_entity_poly.type
_entity_poly.pdbx_seq_one_letter_code
_entity_poly.pdbx_strand_id
1 'polypeptide(L)'
;MSMTQSGALQLDSKNPVEETGGNTKTFTQVTFPTPFPQGSQVVVIPFVQTFNGPYTPGIRIADVTHQGFKIRLNEVLVTASVKSDGYHATETVGWMATTV
;
A
#
# COMPACT_ATOMS: atom_id res chain seq x y z
N MET A 1 -18.59 -13.89 -12.12
CA MET A 1 -18.54 -14.01 -10.66
C MET A 1 -17.36 -13.20 -10.18
N SER A 2 -17.52 -12.33 -9.19
CA SER A 2 -16.38 -11.63 -8.61
C SER A 2 -15.62 -12.56 -7.67
N MET A 3 -14.29 -12.53 -7.74
CA MET A 3 -13.42 -13.18 -6.76
C MET A 3 -13.00 -12.11 -5.76
N THR A 4 -13.02 -12.42 -4.47
CA THR A 4 -12.53 -11.50 -3.42
C THR A 4 -11.50 -12.20 -2.56
N GLN A 5 -10.40 -11.51 -2.29
CA GLN A 5 -9.35 -11.94 -1.37
C GLN A 5 -9.11 -10.82 -0.36
N SER A 6 -8.68 -11.18 0.83
CA SER A 6 -8.32 -10.22 1.86
C SER A 6 -7.14 -10.72 2.67
N GLY A 7 -6.48 -9.81 3.35
CA GLY A 7 -5.37 -10.12 4.25
C GLY A 7 -4.95 -8.90 5.04
N ALA A 8 -3.90 -9.07 5.83
CA ALA A 8 -3.26 -7.98 6.54
C ALA A 8 -1.74 -8.17 6.53
N LEU A 9 -1.01 -7.07 6.63
CA LEU A 9 0.45 -7.07 6.80
C LEU A 9 0.87 -6.03 7.83
N GLN A 10 2.03 -6.25 8.44
CA GLN A 10 2.74 -5.21 9.18
C GLN A 10 3.51 -4.36 8.18
N LEU A 11 3.36 -3.05 8.24
CA LEU A 11 4.01 -2.11 7.34
C LEU A 11 4.55 -0.93 8.15
N ASP A 12 5.81 -0.58 7.91
CA ASP A 12 6.45 0.62 8.42
C ASP A 12 6.99 1.45 7.23
N SER A 13 7.53 2.62 7.53
CA SER A 13 8.38 3.35 6.57
C SER A 13 9.57 3.90 7.31
N LYS A 14 10.76 3.69 6.73
CA LYS A 14 12.03 4.32 7.15
C LYS A 14 12.64 5.14 6.01
N ASN A 15 11.93 5.20 4.88
CA ASN A 15 12.37 5.86 3.68
C ASN A 15 11.71 7.24 3.62
N PRO A 16 12.40 8.29 3.12
CA PRO A 16 11.78 9.58 2.84
C PRO A 16 10.56 9.44 1.94
N VAL A 17 9.66 10.43 2.01
CA VAL A 17 8.50 10.52 1.12
C VAL A 17 8.89 10.31 -0.34
N GLU A 18 8.16 9.46 -1.08
CA GLU A 18 8.38 9.28 -2.50
C GLU A 18 7.68 10.37 -3.32
N GLU A 19 8.48 11.22 -3.93
CA GLU A 19 8.01 12.35 -4.75
C GLU A 19 8.00 12.02 -6.24
N THR A 20 8.72 10.99 -6.67
CA THR A 20 8.82 10.63 -8.09
C THR A 20 7.70 9.67 -8.47
N GLY A 21 6.80 10.11 -9.35
CA GLY A 21 5.76 9.26 -9.93
C GLY A 21 6.35 8.00 -10.58
N GLY A 22 5.81 6.83 -10.23
CA GLY A 22 6.24 5.54 -10.77
C GLY A 22 7.48 4.92 -10.10
N ASN A 23 8.17 5.61 -9.18
CA ASN A 23 9.26 5.01 -8.44
C ASN A 23 8.73 4.10 -7.31
N THR A 24 8.74 2.78 -7.53
CA THR A 24 8.20 1.79 -6.58
C THR A 24 9.27 0.99 -5.83
N LYS A 25 10.55 1.43 -5.87
CA LYS A 25 11.68 0.68 -5.29
C LYS A 25 11.57 0.42 -3.79
N THR A 26 10.86 1.29 -3.08
CA THR A 26 10.67 1.24 -1.62
C THR A 26 9.33 0.62 -1.22
N PHE A 27 8.54 0.15 -2.17
CA PHE A 27 7.24 -0.47 -1.89
C PHE A 27 7.41 -1.94 -1.53
N THR A 28 6.56 -2.39 -0.61
CA THR A 28 6.43 -3.80 -0.25
C THR A 28 5.56 -4.51 -1.27
N GLN A 29 6.03 -5.62 -1.82
CA GLN A 29 5.24 -6.50 -2.67
C GLN A 29 4.29 -7.34 -1.82
N VAL A 30 3.00 -7.31 -2.15
CA VAL A 30 1.99 -8.23 -1.64
C VAL A 30 1.59 -9.18 -2.76
N THR A 31 1.72 -10.47 -2.52
CA THR A 31 1.31 -11.53 -3.45
C THR A 31 -0.04 -12.08 -3.01
N PHE A 32 -0.99 -12.21 -3.92
CA PHE A 32 -2.26 -12.88 -3.63
C PHE A 32 -2.00 -14.38 -3.43
N PRO A 33 -2.56 -15.00 -2.36
CA PRO A 33 -2.40 -16.44 -2.12
C PRO A 33 -2.82 -17.29 -3.33
N THR A 34 -3.88 -16.86 -4.01
CA THR A 34 -4.33 -17.43 -5.28
C THR A 34 -4.35 -16.30 -6.31
N PRO A 35 -3.64 -16.40 -7.44
CA PRO A 35 -3.75 -15.39 -8.50
C PRO A 35 -5.19 -15.26 -8.99
N PHE A 36 -5.63 -14.03 -9.25
CA PHE A 36 -6.86 -13.79 -10.00
C PHE A 36 -6.74 -14.35 -11.43
N PRO A 37 -7.86 -14.64 -12.12
CA PRO A 37 -7.81 -15.08 -13.51
C PRO A 37 -7.03 -14.09 -14.39
N GLN A 38 -6.19 -14.58 -15.29
CA GLN A 38 -5.44 -13.74 -16.20
C GLN A 38 -6.38 -12.83 -17.00
N GLY A 39 -6.02 -11.55 -17.13
CA GLY A 39 -6.85 -10.53 -17.79
C GLY A 39 -7.91 -9.90 -16.89
N SER A 40 -8.03 -10.31 -15.62
CA SER A 40 -8.95 -9.67 -14.67
C SER A 40 -8.51 -8.24 -14.33
N GLN A 41 -9.47 -7.32 -14.25
CA GLN A 41 -9.25 -6.01 -13.63
C GLN A 41 -9.40 -6.15 -12.12
N VAL A 42 -8.29 -5.97 -11.38
CA VAL A 42 -8.26 -6.10 -9.91
C VAL A 42 -8.26 -4.71 -9.27
N VAL A 43 -9.10 -4.52 -8.27
CA VAL A 43 -9.13 -3.33 -7.40
C VAL A 43 -8.65 -3.74 -6.02
N VAL A 44 -7.80 -2.91 -5.41
CA VAL A 44 -7.26 -3.11 -4.05
C VAL A 44 -7.66 -1.95 -3.15
N ILE A 45 -8.22 -2.27 -1.98
CA ILE A 45 -8.65 -1.30 -0.97
C ILE A 45 -7.87 -1.60 0.32
N PRO A 46 -6.79 -0.85 0.60
CA PRO A 46 -6.03 -0.96 1.85
C PRO A 46 -6.57 0.01 2.92
N PHE A 47 -6.41 -0.35 4.20
CA PHE A 47 -6.70 0.55 5.31
C PHE A 47 -5.86 0.22 6.55
N VAL A 48 -5.29 1.24 7.20
CA VAL A 48 -4.54 1.09 8.45
C VAL A 48 -5.50 0.73 9.59
N GLN A 49 -5.17 -0.30 10.36
CA GLN A 49 -6.02 -0.87 11.43
C GLN A 49 -5.55 -0.53 12.84
N THR A 50 -4.40 0.11 12.97
CA THR A 50 -3.78 0.47 14.25
C THR A 50 -3.36 1.93 14.28
N PHE A 51 -3.01 2.40 15.47
CA PHE A 51 -2.47 3.74 15.71
C PHE A 51 -1.33 3.61 16.72
N ASN A 52 -0.18 3.11 16.24
CA ASN A 52 1.00 2.84 17.05
C ASN A 52 1.97 4.04 17.06
N GLY A 53 2.02 4.81 15.98
CA GLY A 53 2.83 6.03 15.86
C GLY A 53 1.97 7.29 15.76
N PRO A 54 2.46 8.46 16.22
CA PRO A 54 1.65 9.69 16.29
C PRO A 54 1.39 10.37 14.94
N TYR A 55 2.06 9.93 13.87
CA TYR A 55 2.02 10.55 12.54
C TYR A 55 1.04 9.82 11.63
N THR A 56 0.10 10.57 11.03
CA THR A 56 -0.88 10.01 10.10
C THR A 56 -0.20 9.48 8.82
N PRO A 57 -0.26 8.17 8.54
CA PRO A 57 0.30 7.62 7.32
C PRO A 57 -0.64 7.82 6.14
N GLY A 58 -0.10 8.23 5.00
CA GLY A 58 -0.75 7.98 3.70
C GLY A 58 -0.43 6.56 3.23
N ILE A 59 -1.35 5.94 2.49
CA ILE A 59 -1.09 4.66 1.82
C ILE A 59 -1.00 4.90 0.32
N ARG A 60 0.05 4.39 -0.32
CA ARG A 60 0.16 4.32 -1.78
C ARG A 60 0.11 2.89 -2.25
N ILE A 61 -0.65 2.67 -3.32
CA ILE A 61 -0.71 1.40 -4.07
C ILE A 61 -0.08 1.63 -5.44
N ALA A 62 0.67 0.64 -5.91
CA ALA A 62 1.22 0.62 -7.25
C ALA A 62 1.22 -0.80 -7.83
N ASP A 63 1.42 -0.92 -9.14
CA ASP A 63 1.65 -2.19 -9.83
C ASP A 63 0.62 -3.29 -9.50
N VAL A 64 -0.67 -2.94 -9.50
CA VAL A 64 -1.75 -3.92 -9.31
C VAL A 64 -1.83 -4.83 -10.54
N THR A 65 -1.73 -6.13 -10.31
CA THR A 65 -1.81 -7.17 -11.34
C THR A 65 -2.73 -8.29 -10.84
N HIS A 66 -2.95 -9.31 -11.67
CA HIS A 66 -3.67 -10.52 -11.25
C HIS A 66 -2.92 -11.34 -10.17
N GLN A 67 -1.63 -11.10 -9.95
CA GLN A 67 -0.80 -11.85 -8.99
C GLN A 67 -0.60 -11.13 -7.66
N GLY A 68 -0.80 -9.81 -7.63
CA GLY A 68 -0.50 -9.01 -6.45
C GLY A 68 -0.47 -7.52 -6.72
N PHE A 69 0.04 -6.78 -5.77
CA PHE A 69 0.19 -5.33 -5.82
C PHE A 69 1.37 -4.89 -4.96
N LYS A 70 1.79 -3.64 -5.12
CA LYS A 70 2.77 -2.99 -4.26
C LYS A 70 2.10 -2.00 -3.34
N ILE A 71 2.56 -1.93 -2.10
CA ILE A 71 2.04 -1.02 -1.06
C ILE A 71 3.16 -0.35 -0.29
N ARG A 72 2.94 0.89 0.13
CA ARG A 72 3.86 1.63 1.00
C ARG A 72 3.10 2.61 1.89
N LEU A 73 3.56 2.77 3.14
CA LEU A 73 3.26 3.96 3.94
C LEU A 73 4.09 5.13 3.42
N ASN A 74 3.41 6.19 3.03
CA ASN A 74 4.01 7.39 2.49
C ASN A 74 3.39 8.59 3.17
N GLU A 75 4.21 9.52 3.64
CA GLU A 75 3.71 10.71 4.32
C GLU A 75 2.90 11.63 3.41
N VAL A 76 2.13 12.50 4.07
CA VAL A 76 1.40 13.58 3.42
C VAL A 76 2.40 14.64 2.94
N LEU A 77 2.51 14.80 1.62
CA LEU A 77 3.27 15.89 1.03
C LEU A 77 2.41 17.17 1.04
N VAL A 78 2.83 18.19 1.79
CA VAL A 78 2.16 19.49 1.83
C VAL A 78 3.01 20.53 1.11
N THR A 79 2.47 21.11 0.02
CA THR A 79 3.06 22.25 -0.70
C THR A 79 4.54 22.10 -1.07
N ALA A 80 4.91 20.95 -1.66
CA ALA A 80 6.29 20.65 -2.11
C ALA A 80 7.37 20.84 -1.02
N SER A 81 6.96 20.83 0.25
CA SER A 81 7.84 20.83 1.41
C SER A 81 7.61 19.51 2.11
N VAL A 82 8.67 18.70 2.16
CA VAL A 82 8.71 17.50 2.97
C VAL A 82 8.56 17.93 4.43
N LYS A 83 7.35 17.84 4.97
CA LYS A 83 7.03 18.24 6.35
C LYS A 83 7.42 17.18 7.37
N SER A 84 7.85 16.01 6.91
CA SER A 84 8.15 14.87 7.77
C SER A 84 9.19 13.97 7.08
N ASP A 85 9.93 13.20 7.86
CA ASP A 85 11.17 12.51 7.43
C ASP A 85 10.92 11.18 6.71
N GLY A 86 9.66 10.89 6.36
CA GLY A 86 9.20 9.63 5.77
C GLY A 86 9.09 8.49 6.78
N TYR A 87 9.35 8.74 8.07
CA TYR A 87 9.31 7.72 9.10
C TYR A 87 7.89 7.47 9.61
N HIS A 88 7.49 6.19 9.63
CA HIS A 88 6.27 5.75 10.31
C HIS A 88 6.58 4.56 11.21
N ALA A 89 5.93 4.54 12.37
CA ALA A 89 5.88 3.35 13.20
C ALA A 89 5.28 2.17 12.42
N THR A 90 5.61 0.95 12.84
CA THR A 90 4.96 -0.24 12.29
C THR A 90 3.47 -0.23 12.61
N GLU A 91 2.65 -0.31 11.57
CA GLU A 91 1.19 -0.40 11.67
C GLU A 91 0.68 -1.68 11.01
N THR A 92 -0.46 -2.18 11.48
CA THR A 92 -1.20 -3.23 10.77
C THR A 92 -2.02 -2.59 9.65
N VAL A 93 -1.82 -3.05 8.42
CA VAL A 93 -2.61 -2.62 7.25
C VAL A 93 -3.43 -3.80 6.77
N GLY A 94 -4.76 -3.68 6.86
CA GLY A 94 -5.69 -4.61 6.22
C GLY A 94 -5.87 -4.27 4.75
N TRP A 95 -6.15 -5.27 3.92
CA TRP A 95 -6.48 -5.06 2.51
C TRP A 95 -7.58 -6.01 2.04
N MET A 96 -8.38 -5.52 1.09
CA MET A 96 -9.31 -6.31 0.28
C MET A 96 -8.96 -6.13 -1.19
N ALA A 97 -8.96 -7.21 -1.95
CA ALA A 97 -8.78 -7.20 -3.40
C ALA A 97 -9.96 -7.91 -4.07
N THR A 98 -10.52 -7.33 -5.12
CA THR A 98 -11.65 -7.91 -5.85
C THR A 98 -11.57 -7.62 -7.35
N THR A 99 -12.22 -8.47 -8.15
CA THR A 99 -12.38 -8.25 -9.59
C THR A 99 -13.58 -7.36 -9.89
N VAL A 100 -13.45 -6.44 -10.84
CA VAL A 100 -14.52 -5.57 -11.35
C VAL A 100 -14.82 -5.80 -12.82
#